data_AF-A0A916VK52-F1
#
_entry.id   AF-A0A916VK52-F1
#
_cell.length_a   1.000
_cell.length_b   1.000
_cell.length_c   1.000
_cell.angle_alpha   90.00
_cell.angle_beta   90.00
_cell.angle_gamma   90.00
#
_symmetry.space_group_name_H-M   'P 1'
#
loop_
_entity.id
_entity.type
_entity.pdbx_description
1 polymer ?
#
loop_
_entity_poly.entity_id
_entity_poly.type
_entity_poly.pdbx_seq_one_letter_code
_entity_poly.pdbx_strand_id
1 'polypeptide(L)'
;MPDISFVSKDRLLGLKRLPKGYFKGTPDLAAEVISPNNTFEELHQKIVEYFENNCRLVWVINPDEKSVLIYHKPQPVNEVRSQ
;
A
#
# COMPACT_ATOMS: atom_id res chain seq x y z
N MET A 1 -4.00 7.88 -2.24
CA MET A 1 -4.56 6.73 -2.99
C MET A 1 -3.38 6.00 -3.60
N PRO A 2 -3.23 4.69 -3.34
CA PRO A 2 -2.08 3.95 -3.85
C PRO A 2 -2.20 3.66 -5.34
N ASP A 3 -1.07 3.39 -5.98
CA ASP A 3 -1.02 2.98 -7.39
C ASP A 3 -1.79 1.67 -7.61
N ILE A 4 -1.64 0.74 -6.67
CA ILE A 4 -2.34 -0.54 -6.67
C ILE A 4 -2.91 -0.78 -5.26
N SER A 5 -4.13 -1.30 -5.20
CA SER A 5 -4.74 -1.71 -3.94
C SER A 5 -5.45 -3.06 -4.06
N PHE A 6 -5.44 -3.80 -2.96
CA PHE A 6 -6.24 -5.01 -2.80
C PHE A 6 -7.12 -4.89 -1.56
N VAL A 7 -8.39 -5.23 -1.72
CA VAL A 7 -9.39 -5.32 -0.65
C VAL A 7 -9.95 -6.73 -0.67
N SER A 8 -9.82 -7.44 0.45
CA SER A 8 -10.37 -8.77 0.64
C SER A 8 -11.91 -8.72 0.64
N LYS A 9 -12.53 -9.83 0.24
CA LYS A 9 -14.00 -9.97 0.31
C LYS A 9 -14.53 -9.76 1.72
N ASP A 10 -13.76 -10.13 2.75
CA ASP A 10 -14.13 -9.97 4.15
C ASP A 10 -14.39 -8.50 4.53
N ARG A 11 -13.59 -7.56 3.99
CA ARG A 11 -13.81 -6.11 4.18
C ARG A 11 -15.02 -5.56 3.44
N LEU A 12 -15.61 -6.35 2.54
CA LEU A 12 -16.81 -5.98 1.78
C LEU A 12 -18.07 -6.66 2.35
N LEU A 13 -17.93 -7.56 3.33
CA LEU A 13 -19.06 -8.21 3.99
C LEU A 13 -19.93 -7.13 4.66
N GLY A 14 -21.25 -7.21 4.45
CA GLY A 14 -22.22 -6.23 4.95
C GLY A 14 -22.54 -5.09 3.96
N LEU A 15 -21.78 -4.95 2.87
CA LEU A 15 -22.17 -4.05 1.78
C LEU A 15 -23.27 -4.70 0.95
N LYS A 16 -24.45 -4.06 0.90
CA LYS A 16 -25.58 -4.52 0.06
C LYS A 16 -25.26 -4.42 -1.44
N ARG A 17 -24.35 -3.52 -1.82
CA ARG A 17 -23.85 -3.30 -3.19
C ARG A 17 -22.41 -2.82 -3.12
N LEU A 18 -21.61 -3.16 -4.12
CA LEU A 18 -20.28 -2.57 -4.27
C LEU A 18 -20.40 -1.04 -4.43
N PRO A 19 -19.49 -0.26 -3.81
CA PRO A 19 -19.49 1.18 -3.99
C PRO A 19 -19.23 1.53 -5.46
N LYS A 20 -19.89 2.60 -5.94
CA LYS A 20 -19.58 3.21 -7.23
C LYS A 20 -18.60 4.35 -7.00
N GLY A 21 -17.61 4.48 -7.87
CA GLY A 21 -16.53 5.47 -7.72
C GLY A 21 -15.49 5.03 -6.69
N TYR A 22 -14.91 5.99 -5.97
CA TYR A 22 -13.84 5.71 -5.01
C TYR A 22 -14.30 4.79 -3.88
N PHE A 23 -13.47 3.79 -3.58
CA PHE A 23 -13.65 2.95 -2.41
C PHE A 23 -13.39 3.78 -1.14
N LYS A 24 -14.43 3.98 -0.34
CA LYS A 24 -14.33 4.67 0.97
C LYS A 24 -14.03 3.66 2.06
N GLY A 25 -12.82 3.13 2.04
CA GLY A 25 -12.32 2.20 3.04
C GLY A 25 -10.83 1.93 2.84
N THR A 26 -10.23 1.29 3.83
CA THR A 26 -8.80 1.01 3.80
C THR A 26 -8.52 -0.29 3.05
N PRO A 27 -7.53 -0.30 2.14
CA PRO A 27 -7.10 -1.55 1.53
C PRO A 27 -6.45 -2.49 2.53
N ASP A 28 -6.51 -3.79 2.26
CA ASP A 28 -5.71 -4.79 2.97
C ASP A 28 -4.23 -4.69 2.58
N LEU A 29 -3.97 -4.45 1.30
CA LEU A 29 -2.64 -4.19 0.74
C LEU A 29 -2.66 -2.91 -0.11
N ALA A 30 -1.74 -2.01 0.17
CA ALA A 30 -1.40 -0.89 -0.71
C ALA A 30 -0.02 -1.13 -1.35
N ALA A 31 0.10 -0.86 -2.65
CA ALA A 31 1.36 -0.93 -3.36
C ALA A 31 1.65 0.42 -4.02
N GLU A 32 2.85 0.93 -3.77
CA GLU A 32 3.41 2.17 -4.34
C GLU A 32 4.61 1.80 -5.21
N VAL A 33 4.68 2.38 -6.40
CA VAL A 33 5.83 2.26 -7.29
C VAL A 33 6.65 3.54 -7.18
N ILE A 34 7.91 3.41 -6.78
CA ILE A 34 8.81 4.58 -6.72
C ILE A 34 8.94 5.16 -8.13
N SER A 35 8.69 6.45 -8.25
CA SER A 35 8.96 7.24 -9.45
C SER A 35 10.08 8.25 -9.20
N PRO A 36 10.78 8.74 -10.26
CA PRO A 36 11.86 9.71 -10.12
C PRO A 36 11.49 11.01 -9.39
N ASN A 37 10.21 11.36 -9.36
CA ASN A 37 9.72 12.58 -8.74
C ASN A 37 9.22 12.38 -7.30
N ASN A 38 9.17 11.13 -6.80
CA ASN A 38 8.77 10.91 -5.41
C ASN A 38 9.91 11.24 -4.46
N THR A 39 9.58 12.00 -3.41
CA THR A 39 10.47 12.11 -2.27
C THR A 39 10.28 10.94 -1.32
N PHE A 40 11.34 10.57 -0.60
CA PHE A 40 11.24 9.56 0.47
C PHE A 40 10.25 9.99 1.56
N GLU A 41 10.17 11.30 1.84
CA GLU A 41 9.26 11.85 2.84
C GLU A 41 7.78 11.67 2.45
N GLU A 42 7.40 12.02 1.21
CA GLU A 42 6.03 11.80 0.71
C GLU A 42 5.64 10.32 0.76
N LEU A 43 6.55 9.44 0.36
CA LEU A 43 6.32 8.00 0.41
C LEU A 43 6.15 7.52 1.86
N HIS A 44 7.01 7.99 2.77
CA HIS A 44 6.90 7.63 4.18
C HIS A 44 5.59 8.11 4.79
N GLN A 45 5.16 9.34 4.49
CA GLN A 45 3.87 9.88 4.94
C GLN A 45 2.70 9.02 4.46
N LYS A 46 2.69 8.60 3.19
CA LYS A 46 1.68 7.65 2.67
C LYS A 46 1.68 6.32 3.43
N ILE A 47 2.86 5.74 3.69
CA ILE A 47 2.99 4.48 4.43
C ILE A 47 2.38 4.62 5.83
N VAL A 48 2.70 5.71 6.54
CA VAL A 48 2.12 6.01 7.86
C VAL A 48 0.60 6.11 7.77
N GLU A 49 0.08 6.92 6.84
CA GLU A 49 -1.37 7.09 6.63
C GLU A 49 -2.07 5.76 6.36
N TYR A 50 -1.49 4.88 5.54
CA TYR A 50 -2.07 3.57 5.25
C TYR A 50 -2.19 2.71 6.51
N PHE A 51 -1.14 2.66 7.34
CA PHE A 51 -1.19 1.88 8.58
C PHE A 51 -2.11 2.50 9.64
N GLU A 52 -2.15 3.83 9.78
CA GLU A 52 -3.09 4.52 10.68
C GLU A 52 -4.55 4.22 10.32
N ASN A 53 -4.82 3.97 9.03
CA ASN A 53 -6.15 3.58 8.56
C ASN A 53 -6.41 2.06 8.63
N ASN A 54 -5.53 1.27 9.26
CA ASN A 54 -5.61 -0.20 9.39
C ASN A 54 -5.33 -0.98 8.08
N CYS A 55 -4.46 -0.47 7.21
CA CYS A 55 -3.87 -1.29 6.16
C CYS A 55 -2.99 -2.38 6.80
N ARG A 56 -2.97 -3.59 6.22
CA ARG A 56 -2.27 -4.74 6.82
C ARG A 56 -0.87 -4.92 6.25
N LEU A 57 -0.65 -4.47 5.02
CA LEU A 57 0.58 -4.68 4.27
C LEU A 57 0.78 -3.51 3.32
N VAL A 58 2.00 -2.99 3.23
CA VAL A 58 2.37 -2.01 2.20
C VAL A 58 3.59 -2.54 1.45
N TRP A 59 3.52 -2.54 0.12
CA TRP A 59 4.65 -2.83 -0.75
C TRP A 59 5.17 -1.54 -1.37
N VAL A 60 6.47 -1.32 -1.26
CA VAL A 60 7.15 -0.27 -2.02
C VAL A 60 8.00 -0.97 -3.05
N ILE A 61 7.70 -0.73 -4.32
CA ILE A 61 8.38 -1.34 -5.45
C ILE A 61 9.40 -0.35 -5.98
N ASN A 62 10.67 -0.75 -6.05
CA ASN A 62 11.72 0.00 -6.69
C ASN A 62 12.07 -0.66 -8.03
N PRO A 63 11.60 -0.12 -9.18
CA PRO A 63 11.87 -0.71 -10.49
C PRO A 63 13.35 -0.70 -10.85
N ASP A 64 14.07 0.35 -10.47
CA ASP A 64 15.49 0.55 -10.83
C ASP A 64 16.38 -0.48 -10.14
N GLU A 65 16.07 -0.80 -8.87
CA GLU A 65 16.79 -1.78 -8.08
C GLU A 65 16.21 -3.21 -8.19
N LYS A 66 15.08 -3.37 -8.91
CA LYS A 66 14.34 -4.64 -9.00
C LYS A 66 14.05 -5.25 -7.62
N SER A 67 13.65 -4.41 -6.67
CA SER A 67 13.42 -4.79 -5.28
C SER A 67 12.02 -4.41 -4.81
N VAL A 68 11.56 -5.08 -3.76
CA VAL A 68 10.32 -4.75 -3.04
C VAL A 68 10.62 -4.68 -1.56
N LEU A 69 10.30 -3.54 -0.94
CA LEU A 69 10.27 -3.39 0.51
C LEU A 69 8.87 -3.76 1.02
N ILE A 70 8.81 -4.64 2.02
CA ILE A 70 7.55 -5.19 2.53
C ILE A 70 7.30 -4.67 3.95
N TYR A 71 6.34 -3.76 4.09
CA TYR A 71 5.97 -3.17 5.37
C TYR A 71 4.81 -3.91 6.03
N HIS A 72 4.99 -4.27 7.30
CA HIS A 72 3.92 -4.78 8.18
C HIS A 72 3.52 -3.79 9.28
N LYS A 73 4.25 -2.68 9.38
CA LYS A 73 4.06 -1.56 10.32
C LYS A 73 4.77 -0.33 9.74
N PRO A 74 4.47 0.90 10.17
CA PRO A 74 5.10 2.13 9.66
C PRO A 74 6.52 2.32 10.22
N GLN A 75 7.34 1.27 10.19
CA GLN A 75 8.73 1.26 10.65
C GLN A 75 9.60 0.64 9.55
N PRO A 76 10.91 0.92 9.52
CA PRO A 76 11.82 0.34 8.55
C PRO A 76 11.73 -1.20 8.53
N VAL A 77 11.79 -1.78 7.33
CA VAL A 77 11.44 -3.19 7.08
C VAL A 77 12.53 -3.97 6.36
N ASN A 78 12.32 -5.28 6.32
CA ASN A 78 13.12 -6.23 5.57
C ASN A 78 12.93 -6.03 4.05
N GLU A 79 14.03 -6.09 3.31
CA GLU A 79 14.08 -5.95 1.86
C GLU A 79 14.07 -7.33 1.17
N VAL A 80 13.29 -7.46 0.10
CA VAL A 80 13.31 -8.64 -0.78
C VAL A 80 13.80 -8.23 -2.17
N ARG A 81 14.79 -8.94 -2.70
CA ARG A 81 15.32 -8.73 -4.06
C ARG A 81 15.02 -9.93 -4.94
N SER A 82 14.70 -9.70 -6.21
CA SER A 82 14.68 -10.78 -7.20
C SER A 82 16.12 -11.25 -7.48
N GLN A 83 16.35 -12.55 -7.50
CA GLN A 83 17.59 -13.14 -8.04
C GLN A 83 17.65 -12.99 -9.56
#